data_AF-A0A2D5YWR7-F1
#
_entry.id   AF-A0A2D5YWR7-F1
#
_cell.length_a   1.000
_cell.length_b   1.000
_cell.length_c   1.000
_cell.angle_alpha   90.00
_cell.angle_beta   90.00
_cell.angle_gamma   90.00
#
_symmetry.space_group_name_H-M   'P 1'
#
loop_
_entity.id
_entity.type
_entity.pdbx_description
1 polymer ?
#
loop_
_entity_poly.entity_id
_entity_poly.type
_entity_poly.pdbx_seq_one_letter_code
_entity_poly.pdbx_strand_id
1 'polypeptide(L)' 'MKKQHLIEEIRRKNPTAEPGFLRQFTEAQLEPYLNRLKHVSGRRGRGSVWIRTDETTAVVMRAA' A
#
# COMPACT_ATOMS: atom_id res chain seq x y z
N MET A 1 19.60 10.18 -13.47
CA MET A 1 18.40 10.88 -13.99
C MET A 1 17.14 10.02 -13.82
N LYS A 2 17.03 8.82 -14.41
CA LYS A 2 15.81 8.01 -14.39
C LYS A 2 15.43 7.43 -13.00
N LYS A 3 16.40 6.99 -12.19
CA LYS A 3 16.16 6.51 -10.81
C LYS A 3 15.52 7.55 -9.88
N GLN A 4 16.03 8.77 -9.87
CA GLN A 4 15.51 9.84 -9.01
C GLN A 4 14.05 10.18 -9.37
N HIS A 5 13.73 10.19 -10.67
CA HIS A 5 12.36 10.39 -11.14
C HIS A 5 11.42 9.27 -10.65
N LEU A 6 11.86 7.99 -10.71
CA LEU A 6 11.08 6.87 -10.19
C LEU A 6 10.83 7.00 -8.68
N ILE A 7 11.85 7.38 -7.91
CA ILE A 7 11.74 7.58 -6.45
C ILE A 7 10.70 8.67 -6.15
N GLU A 8 10.72 9.78 -6.88
CA GLU A 8 9.78 10.88 -6.63
C GLU A 8 8.34 10.51 -7.03
N GLU A 9 8.14 9.81 -8.15
CA GLU A 9 6.84 9.25 -8.54
C GLU A 9 6.28 8.29 -7.48
N ILE A 10 7.14 7.43 -6.93
CA ILE A 10 6.79 6.49 -5.87
C ILE A 10 6.37 7.25 -4.61
N ARG A 11 7.13 8.26 -4.20
CA ARG A 11 6.82 9.07 -3.00
C ARG A 11 5.52 9.84 -3.15
N ARG A 12 5.23 10.36 -4.34
CA ARG A 12 3.95 11.05 -4.62
C ARG A 12 2.75 10.10 -4.44
N LYS A 13 2.90 8.81 -4.73
CA LYS A 13 1.84 7.79 -4.54
C LYS A 13 1.83 7.14 -3.16
N ASN A 14 3.00 6.97 -2.57
CA ASN A 14 3.18 6.43 -1.23
C ASN A 14 4.04 7.41 -0.41
N PRO A 15 3.42 8.42 0.24
CA PRO A 15 4.15 9.41 1.04
C PRO A 15 4.92 8.81 2.22
N THR A 16 4.56 7.60 2.65
CA THR A 16 5.25 6.88 3.73
C THR A 16 6.54 6.19 3.28
N ALA A 17 6.82 6.14 1.97
CA ALA A 17 8.05 5.55 1.45
C ALA A 17 9.25 6.49 1.68
N GLU A 18 10.22 6.00 2.45
CA GLU A 18 11.42 6.76 2.83
C GLU A 18 12.44 6.82 1.66
N PRO A 19 12.99 7.99 1.31
CA PRO A 19 13.89 8.13 0.16
C PRO A 19 15.22 7.36 0.29
N GLY A 20 15.75 7.22 1.50
CA GLY A 20 16.95 6.43 1.79
C GLY A 20 16.76 4.97 1.46
N PHE A 21 15.65 4.39 1.92
CA PHE A 21 15.22 3.04 1.57
C PHE A 21 15.10 2.84 0.06
N LEU A 22 14.39 3.73 -0.65
CA LEU A 22 14.19 3.60 -2.10
C LEU A 22 15.49 3.72 -2.91
N ARG A 23 16.51 4.41 -2.38
CA ARG A 23 17.82 4.52 -3.03
C ARG A 23 18.60 3.22 -3.06
N GLN A 24 18.27 2.23 -2.24
CA GLN A 24 18.93 0.92 -2.21
C GLN A 24 18.55 0.06 -3.43
N PHE A 25 17.42 0.33 -4.08
CA PHE A 25 16.91 -0.46 -5.19
C PHE A 25 17.41 0.03 -6.55
N THR A 26 17.45 -0.87 -7.54
CA THR A 26 17.78 -0.52 -8.92
C THR A 26 16.56 0.03 -9.66
N GLU A 27 16.78 0.71 -10.80
CA GLU A 27 15.69 1.22 -11.64
C GLU A 27 14.73 0.10 -12.08
N ALA A 28 15.28 -1.05 -12.46
CA ALA A 28 14.53 -2.24 -12.87
C ALA A 28 13.64 -2.82 -11.75
N GLN A 29 13.97 -2.56 -10.48
CA GLN A 29 13.15 -2.96 -9.33
C GLN A 29 12.12 -1.89 -8.95
N LEU A 30 12.44 -0.61 -9.17
CA LEU A 30 11.54 0.51 -8.87
C LEU A 30 10.39 0.63 -9.87
N GLU A 31 10.63 0.34 -11.16
CA GLU A 31 9.60 0.34 -12.21
C GLU A 31 8.39 -0.58 -11.90
N PRO A 32 8.56 -1.89 -11.60
CA PRO A 32 7.44 -2.77 -11.29
C PRO A 32 6.75 -2.36 -9.98
N TYR A 33 7.48 -1.84 -9.00
CA TYR A 33 6.89 -1.33 -7.77
C TYR A 33 5.99 -0.12 -8.02
N LEU A 34 6.45 0.85 -8.81
CA LEU A 34 5.65 2.00 -9.21
C LEU A 34 4.41 1.58 -10.01
N ASN A 35 4.54 0.61 -10.92
CA ASN A 35 3.41 0.04 -11.64
C ASN A 35 2.40 -0.61 -10.69
N ARG A 36 2.86 -1.39 -9.70
CA ARG A 36 1.96 -1.95 -8.69
C ARG A 36 1.24 -0.87 -7.90
N LEU A 37 1.94 0.19 -7.47
CA LEU A 37 1.32 1.32 -6.77
C LEU A 37 0.24 2.01 -7.63
N LYS A 38 0.47 2.16 -8.94
CA LYS A 38 -0.52 2.70 -9.89
C LYS A 38 -1.80 1.88 -9.95
N HIS A 39 -1.69 0.54 -9.91
CA HIS A 39 -2.84 -0.36 -10.00
C HIS A 39 -3.56 -0.58 -8.66
N VAL A 40 -2.82 -0.61 -7.55
CA VAL A 40 -3.37 -0.90 -6.21
C VAL A 40 -4.09 0.33 -5.63
N SER A 41 -3.64 1.55 -5.94
CA SER A 41 -4.26 2.78 -5.43
C SER A 41 -5.73 2.94 -5.81
N GLY A 42 -6.23 2.22 -6.83
CA GLY A 42 -7.63 2.24 -7.24
C GLY A 42 -8.54 1.20 -6.56
N ARG A 43 -8.00 0.15 -5.91
CA ARG A 43 -8.81 -0.99 -5.44
C ARG A 43 -9.30 -0.88 -4.00
N ARG A 44 -8.63 -0.07 -3.17
CA ARG A 44 -9.03 0.20 -1.79
C ARG A 44 -8.73 1.66 -1.51
N GLY A 45 -9.76 2.50 -1.58
CA GLY A 45 -9.64 3.92 -1.29
C GLY A 45 -9.11 4.15 0.13
N ARG A 46 -8.66 5.37 0.42
CA ARG A 46 -8.15 5.78 1.73
C ARG A 46 -9.15 5.57 2.88
N GLY A 47 -10.44 5.41 2.56
CA GLY A 47 -11.53 5.04 3.45
C GLY A 47 -11.97 3.57 3.35
N SER A 48 -11.13 2.67 2.82
CA SER A 48 -11.39 1.22 2.81
C SER A 48 -11.33 0.68 4.24
N VAL A 49 -12.39 0.93 5.00
CA VAL A 49 -12.60 0.36 6.33
C VAL A 49 -13.22 -1.01 6.15
N TRP A 50 -12.76 -1.98 6.94
CA TRP A 50 -13.44 -3.26 7.03
C TRP A 50 -14.78 -3.03 7.74
N ILE A 51 -15.87 -3.04 6.97
CA ILE A 51 -17.23 -2.88 7.50
C ILE A 51 -17.73 -4.28 7.86
N ARG A 52 -18.01 -4.52 9.15
CA ARG A 52 -18.76 -5.71 9.57
C ARG A 52 -20.19 -5.54 9.08
N THR A 53 -20.60 -6.37 8.12
CA THR A 53 -21.92 -6.32 7.50
C THR A 53 -23.01 -7.09 8.24
N ASP A 54 -22.74 -7.67 9.41
CA ASP A 54 -23.83 -8.29 10.17
C ASP A 54 -23.52 -8.44 11.66
N GLU A 55 -24.60 -8.53 12.43
CA GLU A 55 -24.69 -8.76 13.89
C GLU A 55 -24.20 -10.16 14.30
N THR A 56 -23.22 -10.71 13.59
CA THR A 56 -22.67 -12.03 13.90
C THR A 56 -21.77 -11.91 15.13
N THR A 57 -22.29 -12.42 16.24
CA THR A 57 -21.58 -12.53 17.52
C THR A 57 -20.29 -13.31 17.31
N ALA A 58 -19.14 -12.67 17.55
CA ALA A 58 -17.84 -13.21 17.19
C ALA A 58 -17.44 -14.45 18.01
N VAL A 59 -17.97 -14.60 19.23
CA VAL A 59 -17.72 -15.74 20.12
C VAL A 59 -18.91 -15.91 21.07
N VAL A 60 -19.51 -17.10 21.14
CA VAL A 60 -20.47 -17.47 22.19
C VAL A 60 -19.75 -18.40 23.16
N MET A 61 -19.35 -17.89 24.33
CA MET A 61 -18.92 -18.75 25.43
C MET A 61 -20.15 -19.31 26.13
N ARG A 62 -20.26 -20.63 26.23
CA ARG A 62 -21.23 -21.26 27.13
C ARG A 62 -20.60 -21.32 28.53
N ALA A 63 -21.24 -20.64 29.49
CA ALA A 63 -20.95 -20.89 30.91
C ALA A 63 -21.49 -22.29 31.26
N ALA A 64 -20.67 -23.06 31.98
CA ALA A 64 -21.01 -24.40 32.48
C ALA A 64 -21.94 -24.33 33.70
#